data_AF-A0A2E2D116-F1
#
_entry.id   AF-A0A2E2D116-F1
#
_cell.length_a   1.000
_cell.length_b   1.000
_cell.length_c   1.000
_cell.angle_alpha   90.00
_cell.angle_beta   90.00
_cell.angle_gamma   90.00
#
_symmetry.space_group_name_H-M   'P 1'
#
loop_
_entity.id
_entity.type
_entity.pdbx_description
1 polymer ?
#
loop_
_entity_poly.entity_id
_entity_poly.type
_entity_poly.pdbx_seq_one_letter_code
_entity_poly.pdbx_strand_id
1 'polypeptide(L)'
;MLKAQQNTDKLAMGISMACVIHCFFAPSLIIMSYGFLSFSVDSELIHLAILITAFPISMLALTLGYKNHKVMSYLITGICGLAILTIAFLLEETISQPLERLLTIIGASIIAFSHFKNYQKCNEIKCSCHE
;
A
#
# COMPACT_ATOMS: atom_id res chain seq x y z
N MET A 1 20.99 -8.70 3.61
CA MET A 1 19.57 -8.97 3.24
C MET A 1 18.58 -8.17 4.09
N LEU A 2 18.71 -8.17 5.43
CA LEU A 2 17.82 -7.40 6.33
C LEU A 2 17.71 -5.90 6.02
N LYS A 3 18.83 -5.20 5.77
CA LYS A 3 18.83 -3.77 5.43
C LYS A 3 18.10 -3.45 4.11
N ALA A 4 18.21 -4.33 3.12
CA ALA A 4 17.48 -4.19 1.86
C ALA A 4 15.96 -4.37 2.07
N GLN A 5 15.57 -5.38 2.84
CA GLN A 5 14.17 -5.61 3.24
C GLN A 5 13.58 -4.38 3.95
N GLN A 6 14.30 -3.81 4.93
CA GLN A 6 13.84 -2.63 5.68
C GLN A 6 13.57 -1.43 4.77
N ASN A 7 14.44 -1.20 3.78
CA ASN A 7 14.25 -0.10 2.84
C ASN A 7 13.04 -0.34 1.94
N THR A 8 12.85 -1.57 1.45
CA THR A 8 11.69 -1.93 0.62
C THR A 8 10.37 -1.90 1.41
N ASP A 9 10.36 -2.31 2.69
CA ASP A 9 9.18 -2.22 3.56
C ASP A 9 8.77 -0.75 3.80
N LYS A 10 9.73 0.15 4.04
CA LYS A 10 9.45 1.59 4.19
C LYS A 10 8.86 2.19 2.93
N LEU A 11 9.41 1.82 1.77
CA LEU A 11 8.95 2.33 0.49
C LEU A 11 7.55 1.80 0.15
N ALA A 12 7.29 0.51 0.33
CA ALA A 12 5.96 -0.06 0.14
C ALA A 12 4.92 0.57 1.07
N MET A 13 5.25 0.73 2.36
CA MET A 13 4.38 1.39 3.33
C MET A 13 4.10 2.85 2.95
N GLY A 14 5.12 3.59 2.52
CA GLY A 14 4.98 4.98 2.08
C GLY A 14 4.05 5.12 0.87
N ILE A 15 4.19 4.25 -0.13
CA ILE A 15 3.30 4.22 -1.30
C ILE A 15 1.84 3.93 -0.88
N SER A 16 1.63 2.94 0.00
CA SER A 16 0.29 2.60 0.50
C SER A 16 -0.34 3.74 1.32
N MET A 17 0.44 4.43 2.16
CA MET A 17 -0.05 5.60 2.90
C MET A 17 -0.38 6.77 1.96
N ALA A 18 0.45 7.01 0.95
CA ALA A 18 0.17 8.03 -0.07
C ALA A 18 -1.16 7.75 -0.80
N CYS A 19 -1.44 6.48 -1.10
CA CYS A 19 -2.72 6.04 -1.66
C CYS A 19 -3.90 6.40 -0.73
N VAL A 20 -3.83 6.02 0.54
CA VAL A 20 -4.89 6.34 1.52
C VAL A 20 -5.12 7.85 1.63
N ILE A 21 -4.05 8.64 1.75
CA ILE A 21 -4.14 10.10 1.87
C ILE A 21 -4.76 10.69 0.59
N HIS A 22 -4.30 10.26 -0.58
CA HIS A 22 -4.87 10.71 -1.85
C HIS A 22 -6.36 10.37 -1.96
N CYS A 23 -6.76 9.11 -1.74
CA CYS A 23 -8.15 8.71 -1.86
C CYS A 23 -9.07 9.43 -0.86
N PHE A 24 -8.56 9.77 0.33
CA PHE A 24 -9.33 10.47 1.35
C PHE A 24 -9.46 11.98 1.07
N PHE A 25 -8.38 12.65 0.62
CA PHE A 25 -8.33 14.11 0.45
C PHE A 25 -8.56 14.60 -0.98
N ALA A 26 -8.37 13.78 -2.01
CA ALA A 26 -8.69 14.11 -3.39
C ALA A 26 -10.11 14.69 -3.58
N PRO A 27 -11.18 14.18 -2.93
CA PRO A 27 -12.53 14.71 -3.09
C PRO A 27 -12.63 16.16 -2.60
N SER A 28 -12.03 16.44 -1.43
CA SER A 28 -12.02 17.78 -0.84
C SER A 28 -11.20 18.76 -1.69
N LEU A 29 -10.08 18.31 -2.26
CA LEU A 29 -9.23 19.12 -3.11
C LEU A 29 -9.90 19.42 -4.46
N ILE A 30 -10.64 18.48 -5.05
CA ILE A 30 -11.40 18.69 -6.30
C ILE A 30 -12.53 19.71 -6.10
N ILE A 31 -13.25 19.65 -4.98
CA ILE A 31 -14.30 20.63 -4.65
C ILE A 31 -13.70 22.04 -4.50
N MET A 32 -12.50 22.14 -3.92
CA MET A 32 -11.81 23.40 -3.71
C MET A 32 -11.12 23.94 -4.98
N SER A 33 -10.66 23.05 -5.88
CA SER A 33 -9.99 23.43 -7.14
C SER A 33 -10.94 23.99 -8.18
N TYR A 34 -12.24 23.66 -8.11
CA TYR A 34 -13.28 24.23 -8.97
C TYR A 34 -13.34 25.78 -8.89
N GLY A 35 -12.76 26.38 -7.85
CA GLY A 35 -12.60 27.83 -7.72
C GLY A 35 -11.31 28.43 -8.29
N PHE A 36 -10.27 27.64 -8.60
CA PHE A 36 -8.94 28.21 -8.90
C PHE A 36 -8.19 27.69 -10.12
N LEU A 37 -8.34 26.45 -10.62
CA LEU A 37 -7.57 26.02 -11.80
C LEU A 37 -8.10 24.68 -12.35
N SER A 38 -8.35 24.58 -13.66
CA SER A 38 -8.80 23.35 -14.35
C SER A 38 -7.64 22.37 -14.60
N PHE A 39 -6.93 21.96 -13.55
CA PHE A 39 -5.95 20.86 -13.61
C PHE A 39 -6.59 19.61 -12.98
N SER A 40 -7.43 18.94 -13.77
CA SER A 40 -8.01 17.64 -13.40
C SER A 40 -6.94 16.57 -13.61
N VAL A 41 -6.28 16.13 -12.53
CA VAL A 41 -5.40 14.96 -12.59
C VAL A 41 -6.28 13.71 -12.67
N ASP A 42 -6.05 12.87 -13.66
CA ASP A 42 -6.83 11.67 -13.88
C ASP A 42 -6.59 10.66 -12.74
N SER A 43 -7.63 10.39 -11.94
CA SER A 43 -7.51 9.53 -10.76
C SER A 43 -7.20 8.09 -11.12
N GLU A 44 -7.65 7.63 -12.28
CA GLU A 44 -7.39 6.29 -12.80
C GLU A 44 -5.89 6.05 -13.03
N LEU A 45 -5.20 7.02 -13.65
CA LEU A 45 -3.76 6.95 -13.91
C LEU A 45 -2.94 6.91 -12.62
N ILE A 46 -3.36 7.65 -11.57
CA ILE A 46 -2.70 7.62 -10.27
C ILE A 46 -2.87 6.25 -9.60
N HIS A 47 -4.10 5.71 -9.56
CA HIS A 47 -4.35 4.40 -8.96
C HIS A 47 -3.58 3.30 -9.69
N LEU A 48 -3.55 3.34 -11.03
CA LEU A 48 -2.77 2.41 -11.84
C LEU A 48 -1.26 2.54 -11.55
N ALA A 49 -0.71 3.77 -11.54
CA ALA A 49 0.69 4.01 -11.25
C ALA A 49 1.10 3.49 -9.85
N ILE A 50 0.24 3.71 -8.86
CA ILE A 50 0.43 3.19 -7.50
C ILE A 50 0.37 1.66 -7.51
N LEU A 51 -0.59 1.03 -8.20
CA LEU A 51 -0.73 -0.42 -8.23
C LEU A 51 0.50 -1.08 -8.90
N ILE A 52 0.92 -0.61 -10.06
CA ILE A 52 2.07 -1.21 -10.80
C ILE A 52 3.40 -1.05 -10.05
N THR A 53 3.52 -0.03 -9.19
CA THR A 53 4.73 0.20 -8.39
C THR A 53 4.65 -0.52 -7.05
N ALA A 54 3.53 -0.41 -6.33
CA ALA A 54 3.32 -1.05 -5.03
C ALA A 54 3.35 -2.57 -5.13
N PHE A 55 2.76 -3.15 -6.18
CA PHE A 55 2.67 -4.61 -6.34
C PHE A 55 4.04 -5.32 -6.33
N PRO A 56 5.00 -5.00 -7.23
CA PRO A 56 6.30 -5.68 -7.24
C PRO A 56 7.11 -5.39 -5.97
N ILE A 57 7.04 -4.16 -5.45
CA ILE A 57 7.80 -3.77 -4.24
C ILE A 57 7.28 -4.51 -3.02
N SER A 58 5.96 -4.60 -2.87
CA SER A 58 5.31 -5.30 -1.75
C SER A 58 5.63 -6.80 -1.81
N MET A 59 5.52 -7.43 -2.98
CA MET A 59 5.88 -8.84 -3.17
C MET A 59 7.34 -9.12 -2.81
N LEU A 60 8.27 -8.28 -3.28
CA LEU A 60 9.68 -8.42 -2.91
C LEU A 60 9.90 -8.26 -1.41
N ALA A 61 9.37 -7.21 -0.79
CA ALA A 61 9.59 -6.93 0.63
C ALA A 61 9.01 -8.03 1.55
N LEU A 62 7.80 -8.53 1.24
CA LEU A 62 7.16 -9.59 2.02
C LEU A 62 7.84 -10.95 1.83
N THR A 63 8.27 -11.29 0.62
CA THR A 63 9.00 -12.55 0.37
C THR A 63 10.38 -12.53 1.03
N LEU A 64 11.08 -11.39 1.02
CA LEU A 64 12.31 -11.21 1.78
C LEU A 64 12.07 -11.30 3.30
N GLY A 65 11.01 -10.66 3.80
CA GLY A 65 10.63 -10.74 5.22
C GLY A 65 10.37 -12.17 5.68
N TYR A 66 9.57 -12.92 4.92
CA TYR A 66 9.33 -14.33 5.21
C TYR A 66 10.63 -15.16 5.21
N LYS A 67 11.54 -14.94 4.27
CA LYS A 67 12.86 -15.60 4.27
C LYS A 67 13.70 -15.26 5.50
N ASN A 68 13.61 -14.03 6.00
CA ASN A 68 14.44 -13.55 7.11
C ASN A 68 13.92 -13.97 8.50
N HIS A 69 12.61 -13.94 8.74
CA HIS A 69 12.04 -14.22 10.07
C HIS A 69 10.99 -15.33 10.10
N LYS A 70 10.70 -15.98 8.96
CA LYS A 70 9.79 -17.14 8.83
C LYS A 70 8.37 -16.93 9.37
N VAL A 71 7.90 -15.69 9.41
CA VAL A 71 6.53 -15.36 9.87
C VAL A 71 5.61 -15.23 8.64
N MET A 72 4.73 -16.22 8.46
CA MET A 72 3.80 -16.26 7.31
C MET A 72 2.63 -15.29 7.41
N SER A 73 2.22 -14.90 8.62
CA SER A 73 1.03 -14.07 8.82
C SER A 73 1.15 -12.70 8.12
N TYR A 74 2.34 -12.09 8.10
CA TYR A 74 2.57 -10.81 7.43
C TYR A 74 2.50 -10.95 5.91
N LEU A 75 3.07 -12.04 5.35
CA LEU A 75 2.98 -12.32 3.92
C LEU A 75 1.53 -12.52 3.48
N ILE A 76 0.76 -13.35 4.20
CA ILE A 76 -0.65 -13.60 3.88
C ILE A 76 -1.48 -12.32 3.98
N THR A 77 -1.33 -11.55 5.06
CA THR A 77 -2.06 -10.27 5.21
C THR A 77 -1.73 -9.27 4.11
N GLY A 78 -0.45 -9.18 3.70
CA GLY A 78 -0.05 -8.32 2.59
C GLY A 78 -0.62 -8.77 1.24
N ILE A 79 -0.63 -10.08 0.96
CA ILE A 79 -1.27 -10.65 -0.24
C ILE A 79 -2.77 -10.38 -0.24
N CYS A 80 -3.46 -10.53 0.90
CA CYS A 80 -4.88 -10.19 1.00
C CYS A 80 -5.13 -8.71 0.68
N GLY A 81 -4.31 -7.80 1.22
CA GLY A 81 -4.42 -6.37 0.91
C GLY A 81 -4.19 -6.06 -0.58
N LEU A 82 -3.18 -6.68 -1.21
CA LEU A 82 -2.91 -6.57 -2.64
C LEU A 82 -4.06 -7.11 -3.50
N ALA A 83 -4.65 -8.24 -3.10
CA ALA A 83 -5.79 -8.82 -3.79
C ALA A 83 -7.00 -7.88 -3.74
N ILE A 84 -7.31 -7.31 -2.57
CA ILE A 84 -8.39 -6.32 -2.40
C ILE A 84 -8.14 -5.11 -3.31
N LEU A 85 -6.92 -4.56 -3.30
CA LEU A 85 -6.56 -3.40 -4.12
C LEU A 85 -6.69 -3.69 -5.62
N THR A 86 -6.25 -4.88 -6.06
CA THR A 86 -6.36 -5.30 -7.46
C THR A 86 -7.81 -5.52 -7.87
N ILE A 87 -8.64 -6.10 -7.01
CA ILE A 87 -10.08 -6.29 -7.26
C ILE A 87 -10.79 -4.94 -7.34
N ALA A 88 -10.44 -3.98 -6.47
CA ALA A 88 -11.01 -2.64 -6.50
C ALA A 88 -10.76 -1.96 -7.86
N PHE A 89 -9.52 -2.04 -8.36
CA PHE A 89 -9.15 -1.53 -9.68
C PHE A 89 -9.89 -2.25 -10.82
N LEU A 90 -9.91 -3.58 -10.84
CA LEU A 90 -10.58 -4.34 -11.90
C LEU A 90 -12.09 -4.12 -11.98
N LEU A 91 -12.71 -3.70 -10.89
CA LEU A 91 -14.15 -3.49 -10.80
C LEU A 91 -14.55 -2.01 -10.83
N GLU A 92 -13.62 -1.07 -11.03
CA GLU A 92 -13.87 0.37 -10.92
C GLU A 92 -15.04 0.85 -11.78
N GLU A 93 -15.18 0.33 -13.00
CA GLU A 93 -16.28 0.63 -13.93
C GLU A 93 -17.62 -0.05 -13.56
N THR A 94 -17.59 -1.10 -12.73
CA THR A 94 -18.76 -1.93 -12.43
C THR A 94 -19.40 -1.59 -11.07
N ILE A 95 -18.61 -1.11 -10.11
CA ILE A 95 -19.08 -0.78 -8.76
C ILE A 95 -19.29 0.73 -8.60
N SER A 96 -19.97 1.14 -7.54
CA SER A 96 -20.15 2.56 -7.26
C SER A 96 -18.83 3.20 -6.80
N GLN A 97 -18.57 4.43 -7.23
CA GLN A 97 -17.41 5.25 -6.82
C GLN A 97 -17.14 5.26 -5.30
N PRO A 98 -18.14 5.40 -4.39
CA PRO A 98 -17.85 5.35 -2.95
C PRO A 98 -17.41 3.95 -2.49
N LEU A 99 -17.92 2.89 -3.11
CA LEU A 99 -17.55 1.51 -2.77
C LEU A 99 -16.14 1.20 -3.25
N GLU A 100 -15.81 1.53 -4.50
CA GLU A 100 -14.45 1.45 -5.06
C GLU A 100 -13.42 2.13 -4.15
N ARG A 101 -13.71 3.38 -3.73
CA ARG A 101 -12.83 4.13 -2.83
C ARG A 101 -12.68 3.45 -1.47
N LEU A 102 -13.76 2.94 -0.89
CA LEU A 102 -13.70 2.21 0.38
C LEU A 102 -12.83 0.95 0.27
N LEU A 103 -13.00 0.15 -0.78
CA LEU A 103 -12.17 -1.03 -1.04
C LEU A 103 -10.70 -0.65 -1.20
N THR A 104 -10.40 0.43 -1.94
CA THR A 104 -9.04 0.93 -2.15
C THR A 104 -8.39 1.37 -0.84
N ILE A 105 -9.09 2.13 0.00
CA ILE A 105 -8.61 2.55 1.32
C ILE A 105 -8.36 1.34 2.23
N ILE A 106 -9.28 0.38 2.26
CA ILE A 106 -9.17 -0.84 3.06
C ILE A 106 -7.95 -1.66 2.60
N GLY A 107 -7.84 -1.92 1.29
CA GLY A 107 -6.73 -2.68 0.71
C GLY A 107 -5.37 -2.04 1.01
N ALA A 108 -5.23 -0.74 0.75
CA ALA A 108 -4.00 0.00 1.01
C ALA A 108 -3.62 0.03 2.51
N SER A 109 -4.61 0.17 3.40
CA SER A 109 -4.39 0.14 4.85
C SER A 109 -3.89 -1.23 5.33
N ILE A 110 -4.45 -2.31 4.81
CA ILE A 110 -4.01 -3.68 5.11
C ILE A 110 -2.57 -3.91 4.64
N ILE A 111 -2.21 -3.46 3.42
CA ILE A 111 -0.84 -3.55 2.90
C ILE A 111 0.12 -2.78 3.81
N ALA A 112 -0.21 -1.53 4.15
CA ALA A 112 0.62 -0.71 5.04
C ALA A 112 0.83 -1.36 6.42
N PHE A 113 -0.24 -1.91 7.00
CA PHE A 113 -0.16 -2.62 8.28
C PHE A 113 0.73 -3.87 8.21
N SER A 114 0.62 -4.65 7.13
CA SER A 114 1.47 -5.82 6.91
C SER A 114 2.95 -5.43 6.87
N HIS A 115 3.32 -4.42 6.07
CA HIS A 115 4.70 -3.93 6.01
C HIS A 115 5.18 -3.36 7.34
N PHE A 116 4.31 -2.71 8.12
CA PHE A 116 4.67 -2.19 9.44
C PHE A 116 5.06 -3.33 10.39
N LYS A 117 4.28 -4.41 10.42
CA LYS A 117 4.59 -5.59 11.23
C LYS A 117 5.83 -6.33 10.71
N ASN A 118 5.99 -6.44 9.39
CA ASN A 118 7.17 -7.02 8.74
C ASN A 118 8.47 -6.27 9.13
N TYR A 119 8.42 -4.94 9.09
CA TYR A 119 9.51 -4.07 9.51
C TYR A 119 9.80 -4.15 11.01
N GLN A 120 8.76 -4.13 11.85
CA GLN A 120 8.90 -4.24 13.30
C GLN A 120 9.63 -5.54 13.68
N LYS A 121 9.24 -6.66 13.07
CA LYS A 121 9.87 -7.96 13.34
C LYS A 121 11.32 -8.02 12.89
N CYS A 122 11.65 -7.39 11.77
CA CYS A 122 13.02 -7.27 11.28
C CYS A 122 13.90 -6.46 12.26
N ASN A 123 13.36 -5.40 12.88
CA ASN A 123 14.07 -4.64 13.90
C ASN A 123 14.32 -5.44 15.18
N GLU A 124 13.35 -6.23 15.64
CA GLU A 124 13.52 -7.10 16.82
C GLU A 124 14.70 -8.06 16.65
N ILE A 125 14.80 -8.74 15.50
CA ILE A 125 15.88 -9.68 15.20
C ILE A 125 17.24 -8.99 15.08
N LYS A 126 17.26 -7.74 14.61
CA LYS A 126 18.50 -6.96 14.56
C LYS A 126 18.98 -6.58 15.97
N CYS A 127 18.05 -6.32 16.89
CA CYS A 127 18.37 -5.97 18.27
C CYS A 127 18.76 -7.19 19.12
N SER A 128 18.34 -8.41 18.76
CA SER A 128 18.73 -9.64 19.47
C SER A 128 20.21 -10.03 19.30
N CYS A 129 21.01 -9.25 18.58
CA CYS A 129 22.47 -9.44 18.48
C CYS A 129 23.25 -8.77 19.62
N HIS A 130 22.58 -8.10 20.56
CA HIS A 130 23.19 -7.40 21.70
C HIS A 130 22.75 -7.94 23.07
N GLU A 131 22.16 -9.13 23.11
CA GLU A 131 21.88 -9.88 24.35
C GLU A 131 22.96 -10.94 24.61
#